data_AF-A0A8S3PY99-F1
#
_entry.id   AF-A0A8S3PY99-F1
#
_cell.length_a   1.000
_cell.length_b   1.000
_cell.length_c   1.000
_cell.angle_alpha   90.00
_cell.angle_beta   90.00
_cell.angle_gamma   90.00
#
_symmetry.space_group_name_H-M   'P 1'
#
loop_
_entity.id
_entity.type
_entity.pdbx_description
1 polymer ?
#
loop_
_entity_poly.entity_id
_entity_poly.type
_entity_poly.pdbx_seq_one_letter_code
_entity_poly.pdbx_strand_id
1 'polypeptide(L)'
;MGSGRQISAAKRIYTVLSSAASFASCVFQLCQELEEFWAYQDLLTNFVKKLSYCVTTELIPLMEIPGVKLGRAKQLHSSGYKTLTHVAHVDPVDIVKNIKQICKKAAIQIVTSAKVLLNEKAEALREEYKGEKIITMLRSRQLRSLASAVRQLSTRGQPSVFQNKISIPQSCNVQKRMIAVQPNELRKSWPAPAFNLDKMTELLDHDNHEMRKQFRQFVSDPIMIPKYNISLAEEREVALQRLKRICDAGFLSVLDFNDNPLRIFAAHELAAIIDAAMATKMTVQFNLFGGTVLKLGTERHHKKLLKGIDTLDDIGIHGVLVRIRDDDLKVMPGVRVEDMGYKMGLNGVDNAKLFFDNVRVPKENLLNKYSDIDEEGTSVVALRVSVLDS
;
A
#
# COMPACT_ATOMS: atom_id res chain seq x y z
N MET A 1 7.96 -32.96 -24.25
CA MET A 1 8.47 -32.23 -23.05
C MET A 1 7.85 -30.83 -22.84
N GLY A 2 6.95 -30.32 -23.70
CA GLY A 2 6.37 -28.96 -23.58
C GLY A 2 5.17 -28.79 -22.62
N SER A 3 4.39 -29.84 -22.37
CA SER A 3 3.14 -29.75 -21.59
C SER A 3 3.35 -29.63 -20.08
N GLY A 4 4.39 -30.28 -19.52
CA GLY A 4 4.67 -30.26 -18.07
C GLY A 4 5.15 -28.90 -17.54
N ARG A 5 5.92 -28.14 -18.35
CA ARG A 5 6.37 -26.78 -17.98
C ARG A 5 5.23 -25.76 -17.98
N GLN A 6 4.28 -25.85 -18.92
CA GLN A 6 3.11 -24.98 -18.96
C GLN A 6 2.16 -25.22 -17.77
N ILE A 7 1.95 -26.48 -17.37
CA ILE A 7 1.13 -26.82 -16.19
C ILE A 7 1.80 -26.33 -14.89
N SER A 8 3.13 -26.41 -14.80
CA SER A 8 3.90 -25.88 -13.67
C SER A 8 3.84 -24.35 -13.56
N ALA A 9 3.91 -23.64 -14.68
CA ALA A 9 3.77 -22.19 -14.71
C ALA A 9 2.35 -21.74 -14.34
N ALA A 10 1.32 -22.40 -14.88
CA ALA A 10 -0.07 -22.12 -14.54
C ALA A 10 -0.38 -22.32 -13.05
N LYS A 11 0.17 -23.38 -12.43
CA LYS A 11 0.05 -23.60 -10.98
C LYS A 11 0.70 -22.49 -10.17
N ARG A 12 1.92 -22.05 -10.53
CA ARG A 12 2.60 -20.95 -9.84
C ARG A 12 1.86 -19.63 -9.96
N ILE A 13 1.35 -19.30 -11.15
CA ILE A 13 0.53 -18.11 -11.39
C ILE A 13 -0.75 -18.16 -10.54
N TYR A 14 -1.43 -19.31 -10.51
CA TYR A 14 -2.62 -19.49 -9.69
C TYR A 14 -2.33 -19.31 -8.19
N THR A 15 -1.22 -19.89 -7.69
CA THR A 15 -0.79 -19.71 -6.30
C THR A 15 -0.54 -18.24 -5.97
N VAL A 16 0.19 -17.51 -6.83
CA VAL A 16 0.46 -16.07 -6.62
C VAL A 16 -0.83 -15.26 -6.62
N LEU A 17 -1.74 -15.50 -7.56
CA LEU A 17 -3.02 -14.81 -7.64
C LEU A 17 -3.91 -15.10 -6.42
N SER A 18 -3.96 -16.35 -5.97
CA SER A 18 -4.70 -16.73 -4.77
C SER A 18 -4.13 -16.05 -3.52
N SER A 19 -2.82 -16.04 -3.36
CA SER A 19 -2.16 -15.38 -2.22
C SER A 19 -2.38 -13.86 -2.24
N ALA A 20 -2.30 -13.24 -3.42
CA ALA A 20 -2.55 -11.82 -3.58
C ALA A 20 -4.03 -11.46 -3.31
N ALA A 21 -4.98 -12.34 -3.66
CA ALA A 21 -6.40 -12.13 -3.40
C ALA A 21 -6.72 -12.22 -1.90
N SER A 22 -6.15 -13.23 -1.23
CA SER A 22 -6.24 -13.37 0.22
C SER A 22 -5.64 -12.17 0.94
N PHE A 23 -4.45 -11.71 0.53
CA PHE A 23 -3.82 -10.53 1.11
C PHE A 23 -4.66 -9.26 0.90
N ALA A 24 -5.13 -9.02 -0.33
CA ALA A 24 -6.01 -7.88 -0.62
C ALA A 24 -7.31 -7.93 0.20
N SER A 25 -7.86 -9.12 0.45
CA SER A 25 -9.03 -9.30 1.31
C SER A 25 -8.74 -8.96 2.78
N CYS A 26 -7.56 -9.34 3.29
CA CYS A 26 -7.13 -8.97 4.65
C CYS A 26 -6.96 -7.45 4.78
N VAL A 27 -6.34 -6.79 3.79
CA VAL A 27 -6.18 -5.33 3.79
C VAL A 27 -7.54 -4.64 3.71
N PHE A 28 -8.45 -5.13 2.87
CA PHE A 28 -9.82 -4.61 2.81
C PHE A 28 -10.53 -4.73 4.17
N GLN A 29 -10.43 -5.87 4.84
CA GLN A 29 -11.02 -6.07 6.16
C GLN A 29 -10.44 -5.10 7.20
N LEU A 30 -9.12 -4.90 7.18
CA LEU A 30 -8.47 -3.90 8.03
C LEU A 30 -8.99 -2.49 7.76
N CYS A 31 -9.17 -2.13 6.49
CA CYS A 31 -9.74 -0.84 6.12
C CYS A 31 -11.20 -0.68 6.59
N GLN A 32 -11.97 -1.76 6.76
CA GLN A 32 -13.34 -1.69 7.30
C GLN A 32 -13.38 -1.39 8.79
N GLU A 33 -12.38 -1.81 9.55
CA GLU A 33 -12.30 -1.58 11.00
C GLU A 33 -11.85 -0.15 11.35
N LEU A 34 -11.32 0.60 10.39
CA LEU A 34 -10.77 1.94 10.57
C LEU A 34 -11.59 2.96 9.75
N GLU A 35 -12.36 3.81 10.43
CA GLU A 35 -13.25 4.80 9.80
C GLU A 35 -12.48 5.80 8.92
N GLU A 36 -11.21 6.08 9.27
CA GLU A 36 -10.32 6.99 8.55
C GLU A 36 -9.96 6.48 7.15
N PHE A 37 -10.13 5.19 6.88
CA PHE A 37 -9.77 4.55 5.62
C PHE A 37 -10.95 4.30 4.66
N TRP A 38 -12.04 5.06 4.80
CA TRP A 38 -13.23 4.95 3.94
C TRP A 38 -12.91 4.93 2.44
N ALA A 39 -11.96 5.75 1.97
CA ALA A 39 -11.59 5.81 0.55
C ALA A 39 -10.95 4.50 0.05
N TYR A 40 -10.22 3.81 0.92
CA TYR A 40 -9.62 2.51 0.60
C TYR A 40 -10.66 1.39 0.62
N GLN A 41 -11.72 1.50 1.43
CA GLN A 41 -12.83 0.54 1.41
C GLN A 41 -13.49 0.50 0.02
N ASP A 42 -13.81 1.66 -0.56
CA ASP A 42 -14.40 1.76 -1.90
C ASP A 42 -13.46 1.24 -3.00
N LEU A 43 -12.18 1.62 -2.91
CA LEU A 43 -11.16 1.22 -3.88
C LEU A 43 -10.92 -0.30 -3.85
N LEU A 44 -10.74 -0.88 -2.66
CA LEU A 44 -10.36 -2.27 -2.48
C LEU A 44 -11.52 -3.24 -2.71
N THR A 45 -12.78 -2.83 -2.48
CA THR A 45 -13.96 -3.67 -2.72
C THR A 45 -13.98 -4.24 -4.14
N ASN A 46 -13.73 -3.39 -5.14
CA ASN A 46 -13.73 -3.79 -6.54
C ASN A 46 -12.44 -4.53 -6.94
N PHE A 47 -11.32 -4.16 -6.31
CA PHE A 47 -10.02 -4.78 -6.56
C PHE A 47 -9.99 -6.24 -6.09
N VAL A 48 -10.40 -6.50 -4.84
CA VAL A 48 -10.46 -7.85 -4.23
C VAL A 48 -11.35 -8.78 -5.05
N LYS A 49 -12.50 -8.31 -5.51
CA LYS A 49 -13.41 -9.10 -6.37
C LYS A 49 -12.74 -9.49 -7.69
N LYS A 50 -12.12 -8.53 -8.40
CA LYS A 50 -11.44 -8.79 -9.68
C LYS A 50 -10.27 -9.77 -9.51
N LEU A 51 -9.50 -9.60 -8.44
CA LEU A 51 -8.37 -10.48 -8.14
C LEU A 51 -8.81 -11.89 -7.75
N SER A 52 -9.90 -12.01 -6.99
CA SER A 52 -10.43 -13.31 -6.52
C SER A 52 -10.98 -14.16 -7.66
N TYR A 53 -11.61 -13.54 -8.65
CA TYR A 53 -12.23 -14.29 -9.74
C TYR A 53 -11.25 -14.66 -10.87
N CYS A 54 -10.25 -13.82 -11.18
CA CYS A 54 -9.27 -14.08 -12.26
C CYS A 54 -9.91 -14.56 -13.58
N VAL A 55 -11.04 -13.95 -13.94
CA VAL A 55 -11.83 -14.28 -15.15
C VAL A 55 -12.09 -13.04 -15.99
N THR A 56 -12.51 -13.26 -17.23
CA THR A 56 -13.11 -12.22 -18.05
C THR A 56 -14.28 -11.59 -17.30
N THR A 57 -14.42 -10.27 -17.40
CA THR A 57 -15.44 -9.47 -16.68
C THR A 57 -16.86 -10.00 -16.90
N GLU A 58 -17.11 -10.65 -18.04
CA GLU A 58 -18.37 -11.29 -18.42
C GLU A 58 -18.81 -12.44 -17.49
N LEU A 59 -17.86 -13.12 -16.83
CA LEU A 59 -18.16 -14.27 -15.96
C LEU A 59 -18.35 -13.89 -14.49
N ILE A 60 -17.94 -12.68 -14.10
CA ILE A 60 -18.03 -12.19 -12.71
C ILE A 60 -19.46 -12.28 -12.16
N PRO A 61 -20.51 -11.80 -12.87
CA PRO A 61 -21.88 -11.82 -12.34
C PRO A 61 -22.41 -13.23 -12.04
N LEU A 62 -21.87 -14.25 -12.72
CA LEU A 62 -22.27 -15.65 -12.53
C LEU A 62 -21.48 -16.32 -11.40
N MET A 63 -20.21 -15.94 -11.24
CA MET A 63 -19.36 -16.45 -10.16
C MET A 63 -19.69 -15.87 -8.78
N GLU A 64 -20.42 -14.74 -8.73
CA GLU A 64 -21.00 -14.21 -7.50
C GLU A 64 -22.12 -15.09 -6.94
N ILE A 65 -22.74 -15.95 -7.76
CA ILE A 65 -23.79 -16.86 -7.29
C ILE A 65 -23.16 -17.93 -6.40
N PRO A 66 -23.58 -18.06 -5.13
CA PRO A 66 -23.08 -19.08 -4.22
C PRO A 66 -23.13 -20.49 -4.84
N GLY A 67 -21.99 -21.19 -4.83
CA GLY A 67 -21.87 -22.54 -5.40
C GLY A 67 -21.52 -22.59 -6.89
N VAL A 68 -21.48 -21.45 -7.60
CA VAL A 68 -21.07 -21.41 -9.01
C VAL A 68 -19.56 -21.16 -9.13
N LYS A 69 -18.81 -22.21 -9.48
CA LYS A 69 -17.36 -22.12 -9.76
C LYS A 69 -17.09 -21.86 -11.25
N LEU A 70 -15.83 -21.53 -11.59
CA LEU A 70 -15.39 -21.14 -12.93
C LEU A 70 -15.93 -22.01 -14.07
N GLY A 71 -15.82 -23.34 -13.94
CA GLY A 71 -16.31 -24.27 -14.96
C GLY A 71 -17.81 -24.15 -15.20
N ARG A 72 -18.59 -23.97 -14.12
CA ARG A 72 -20.04 -23.80 -14.19
C ARG A 72 -20.44 -22.42 -14.71
N ALA A 73 -19.72 -21.37 -14.33
CA ALA A 73 -19.92 -20.03 -14.87
C ALA A 73 -19.72 -19.99 -16.39
N LYS A 74 -18.69 -20.65 -16.91
CA LYS A 74 -18.45 -20.78 -18.36
C LYS A 74 -19.60 -21.50 -19.06
N GLN A 75 -20.08 -22.61 -18.50
CA GLN A 75 -21.21 -23.38 -19.05
C GLN A 75 -22.52 -22.59 -19.06
N LEU A 76 -22.79 -21.85 -17.98
CA LEU A 76 -23.96 -20.97 -17.89
C LEU A 76 -23.88 -19.86 -18.95
N HIS A 77 -22.74 -19.17 -19.04
CA HIS A 77 -22.53 -18.10 -20.01
C HIS A 77 -22.63 -18.57 -21.47
N SER A 78 -22.00 -19.72 -21.80
CA SER A 78 -22.07 -20.29 -23.14
C SER A 78 -23.48 -20.75 -23.54
N SER A 79 -24.32 -21.06 -22.54
CA SER A 79 -25.73 -21.44 -22.74
C SER A 79 -26.69 -20.25 -22.73
N GLY A 80 -26.16 -19.01 -22.76
CA GLY A 80 -26.95 -17.77 -22.84
C GLY A 80 -27.32 -17.13 -21.50
N TYR A 81 -26.98 -17.77 -20.38
CA TYR A 81 -27.23 -17.23 -19.04
C TYR A 81 -26.11 -16.25 -18.65
N LYS A 82 -26.25 -14.99 -19.05
CA LYS A 82 -25.19 -13.96 -18.90
C LYS A 82 -25.29 -13.08 -17.66
N THR A 83 -26.47 -12.97 -17.05
CA THR A 83 -26.70 -12.06 -15.92
C THR A 83 -27.30 -12.79 -14.73
N LEU A 84 -27.09 -12.25 -13.52
CA LEU A 84 -27.72 -12.74 -12.29
C LEU A 84 -29.25 -12.80 -12.44
N THR A 85 -29.84 -11.76 -13.01
CA THR A 85 -31.28 -11.67 -13.28
C THR A 85 -31.74 -12.78 -14.21
N HIS A 86 -30.99 -13.09 -15.27
CA HIS A 86 -31.35 -14.17 -16.18
C HIS A 86 -31.36 -15.52 -15.45
N VAL A 87 -30.34 -15.81 -14.63
CA VAL A 87 -30.29 -17.06 -13.85
C VAL A 87 -31.40 -17.14 -12.81
N ALA A 88 -31.74 -16.03 -12.15
CA ALA A 88 -32.77 -15.99 -11.11
C ALA A 88 -34.20 -16.24 -11.63
N HIS A 89 -34.49 -15.95 -12.91
CA HIS A 89 -35.85 -16.08 -13.48
C HIS A 89 -36.06 -17.35 -14.31
N VAL A 90 -35.03 -18.15 -14.53
CA VAL A 90 -35.09 -19.36 -15.37
C VAL A 90 -35.65 -20.54 -14.58
N ASP A 91 -36.44 -21.39 -15.25
CA ASP A 91 -36.86 -22.67 -14.69
C ASP A 91 -35.64 -23.60 -14.57
N PRO A 92 -35.35 -24.17 -13.37
CA PRO A 92 -34.26 -25.13 -13.20
C PRO A 92 -34.25 -26.27 -14.22
N VAL A 93 -35.40 -26.66 -14.78
CA VAL A 93 -35.52 -27.68 -15.83
C VAL A 93 -34.79 -27.27 -17.11
N ASP A 94 -34.81 -25.99 -17.48
CA ASP A 94 -34.16 -25.50 -18.69
C ASP A 94 -32.64 -25.47 -18.53
N ILE A 95 -32.14 -25.19 -17.32
CA ILE A 95 -30.71 -25.31 -17.00
C ILE A 95 -30.25 -26.77 -17.14
N VAL A 96 -31.07 -27.74 -16.69
CA VAL A 96 -30.76 -29.17 -16.81
C VAL A 96 -30.70 -29.62 -18.27
N LYS A 97 -31.56 -29.08 -19.13
CA LYS A 97 -31.57 -29.38 -20.57
C LYS A 97 -30.37 -28.79 -21.31
N ASN A 98 -30.01 -27.55 -20.98
CA ASN A 98 -29.03 -26.79 -21.75
C ASN A 98 -27.58 -26.96 -21.26
N ILE A 99 -27.37 -27.43 -20.02
CA ILE A 99 -26.03 -27.59 -19.45
C ILE A 99 -25.68 -29.06 -19.27
N LYS A 100 -24.60 -29.48 -19.94
CA LYS A 100 -24.07 -30.85 -19.83
C LYS A 100 -23.60 -31.15 -18.40
N GLN A 101 -24.01 -32.30 -17.84
CA GLN A 101 -23.60 -32.80 -16.52
C GLN A 101 -24.01 -31.90 -15.34
N ILE A 102 -25.27 -31.48 -15.29
CA ILE A 102 -25.88 -30.90 -14.09
C ILE A 102 -27.03 -31.78 -13.59
N CYS A 103 -27.10 -32.03 -12.28
CA CYS A 103 -28.24 -32.71 -11.68
C CYS A 103 -29.35 -31.70 -11.33
N LYS A 104 -30.60 -32.16 -11.32
CA LYS A 104 -31.78 -31.32 -11.00
C LYS A 104 -31.63 -30.57 -9.68
N LYS A 105 -31.06 -31.23 -8.67
CA LYS A 105 -30.79 -30.63 -7.35
C LYS A 105 -29.83 -29.43 -7.44
N ALA A 106 -28.74 -29.56 -8.20
CA ALA A 106 -27.78 -28.48 -8.40
C ALA A 106 -28.37 -27.31 -9.20
N ALA A 107 -29.20 -27.59 -10.21
CA ALA A 107 -29.89 -26.55 -10.98
C ALA A 107 -30.85 -25.74 -10.10
N ILE A 108 -31.65 -26.42 -9.27
CA ILE A 108 -32.54 -25.77 -8.30
C ILE A 108 -31.74 -24.89 -7.35
N GLN A 109 -30.63 -25.41 -6.81
CA GLN A 109 -29.79 -24.66 -5.88
C GLN A 109 -29.20 -23.39 -6.52
N ILE A 110 -28.71 -23.46 -7.76
CA ILE A 110 -28.16 -22.29 -8.47
C ILE A 110 -29.23 -21.22 -8.67
N VAL A 111 -30.44 -21.59 -9.11
CA VAL A 111 -31.55 -20.64 -9.33
C VAL A 111 -31.99 -20.02 -8.01
N THR A 112 -32.14 -20.83 -6.95
CA THR A 112 -32.53 -20.33 -5.63
C THR A 112 -31.49 -19.37 -5.06
N SER A 113 -30.20 -19.72 -5.15
CA SER A 113 -29.11 -18.84 -4.72
C SER A 113 -29.03 -17.54 -5.53
N ALA A 114 -29.32 -17.60 -6.84
CA ALA A 114 -29.40 -16.42 -7.67
C ALA A 114 -30.57 -15.50 -7.28
N LYS A 115 -31.74 -16.06 -6.93
CA LYS A 115 -32.89 -15.30 -6.44
C LYS A 115 -32.61 -14.60 -5.11
N VAL A 116 -31.99 -15.31 -4.16
CA VAL A 116 -31.62 -14.74 -2.86
C VAL A 116 -30.67 -13.57 -3.05
N LEU A 117 -29.59 -13.77 -3.81
CA LEU A 117 -28.60 -12.72 -4.07
C LEU A 117 -29.20 -11.52 -4.82
N LEU A 118 -30.14 -11.75 -5.75
CA LEU A 118 -30.83 -10.69 -6.46
C LEU A 118 -31.70 -9.85 -5.50
N ASN A 119 -32.38 -10.50 -4.56
CA ASN A 119 -33.18 -9.82 -3.54
C ASN A 119 -32.31 -9.03 -2.56
N GLU A 120 -31.20 -9.60 -2.10
CA GLU A 120 -30.23 -8.89 -1.22
C GLU A 120 -29.70 -7.62 -1.90
N LYS A 121 -29.32 -7.70 -3.18
CA LYS A 121 -28.88 -6.52 -3.94
C LYS A 121 -29.99 -5.48 -4.11
N ALA A 122 -31.23 -5.93 -4.33
CA ALA A 122 -32.38 -5.03 -4.42
C ALA A 122 -32.70 -4.34 -3.08
N GLU A 123 -32.51 -5.03 -1.97
CA GLU A 123 -32.70 -4.50 -0.62
C GLU A 123 -31.60 -3.52 -0.23
N ALA A 124 -30.33 -3.83 -0.54
CA ALA A 124 -29.20 -2.92 -0.36
C ALA A 124 -29.40 -1.60 -1.14
N LEU A 125 -29.83 -1.69 -2.41
CA LEU A 125 -30.16 -0.51 -3.23
C LEU A 125 -31.33 0.31 -2.65
N ARG A 126 -32.31 -0.34 -2.00
CA ARG A 126 -33.42 0.35 -1.33
C ARG A 126 -32.95 1.06 -0.06
N GLU A 127 -32.06 0.45 0.72
CA GLU A 127 -31.50 1.06 1.93
C GLU A 127 -30.56 2.23 1.58
N GLU A 128 -29.73 2.10 0.54
CA GLU A 128 -28.92 3.19 -0.02
C GLU A 128 -29.80 4.37 -0.46
N TYR A 129 -30.89 4.09 -1.20
CA TYR A 129 -31.85 5.10 -1.60
C TYR A 129 -32.55 5.77 -0.40
N LYS A 130 -32.90 5.02 0.65
CA LYS A 130 -33.44 5.60 1.89
C LYS A 130 -32.42 6.49 2.59
N GLY A 131 -31.16 6.07 2.66
CA GLY A 131 -30.04 6.83 3.21
C GLY A 131 -29.82 8.15 2.46
N GLU A 132 -29.76 8.11 1.12
CA GLU A 132 -29.67 9.32 0.29
C GLU A 132 -30.89 10.24 0.48
N LYS A 133 -32.10 9.70 0.63
CA LYS A 133 -33.32 10.48 0.90
C LYS A 133 -33.29 11.15 2.28
N ILE A 134 -32.74 10.47 3.29
CA ILE A 134 -32.51 11.02 4.64
C ILE A 134 -31.43 12.12 4.59
N ILE A 135 -30.32 11.89 3.90
CA ILE A 135 -29.27 12.89 3.68
C ILE A 135 -29.82 14.10 2.91
N THR A 136 -30.67 13.88 1.91
CA THR A 136 -31.35 14.95 1.16
C THR A 136 -32.35 15.70 2.05
N MET A 137 -33.08 15.00 2.94
CA MET A 137 -33.96 15.64 3.93
C MET A 137 -33.16 16.44 4.98
N LEU A 138 -32.03 15.93 5.46
CA LEU A 138 -31.13 16.63 6.39
C LEU A 138 -30.47 17.86 5.73
N ARG A 139 -30.00 17.71 4.49
CA ARG A 139 -29.52 18.81 3.65
C ARG A 139 -30.62 19.84 3.40
N SER A 140 -31.87 19.45 3.18
CA SER A 140 -32.99 20.39 3.04
C SER A 140 -33.35 21.11 4.35
N ARG A 141 -33.14 20.48 5.52
CA ARG A 141 -33.27 21.13 6.84
C ARG A 141 -32.15 22.15 7.08
N GLN A 142 -30.89 21.80 6.78
CA GLN A 142 -29.76 22.73 6.85
C GLN A 142 -29.86 23.84 5.79
N LEU A 143 -30.29 23.54 4.57
CA LEU A 143 -30.54 24.52 3.51
C LEU A 143 -31.70 25.45 3.85
N ARG A 144 -32.70 25.04 4.65
CA ARG A 144 -33.76 25.95 5.13
C ARG A 144 -33.23 26.94 6.18
N SER A 145 -32.32 26.54 7.06
CA SER A 145 -31.68 27.46 8.02
C SER A 145 -30.65 28.37 7.34
N LEU A 146 -29.94 27.88 6.32
CA LEU A 146 -29.07 28.70 5.46
C LEU A 146 -29.87 29.63 4.53
N ALA A 147 -31.00 29.20 3.97
CA ALA A 147 -31.84 30.02 3.10
C ALA A 147 -32.55 31.16 3.86
N SER A 148 -32.86 31.00 5.15
CA SER A 148 -33.33 32.14 5.97
C SER A 148 -32.20 33.15 6.21
N ALA A 149 -30.95 32.69 6.39
CA ALA A 149 -29.78 33.56 6.52
C ALA A 149 -29.39 34.23 5.19
N VAL A 150 -29.51 33.53 4.07
CA VAL A 150 -29.18 34.04 2.71
C VAL A 150 -30.28 34.97 2.17
N ARG A 151 -31.55 34.79 2.55
CA ARG A 151 -32.64 35.75 2.19
C ARG A 151 -32.45 37.14 2.79
N GLN A 152 -31.68 37.27 3.88
CA GLN A 152 -31.30 38.58 4.43
C GLN A 152 -30.13 39.24 3.66
N LEU A 153 -29.45 38.50 2.77
CA LEU A 153 -28.16 38.92 2.19
C LEU A 153 -28.11 38.95 0.65
N SER A 154 -29.19 38.65 -0.08
CA SER A 154 -29.10 38.67 -1.55
C SER A 154 -30.41 39.00 -2.28
N THR A 155 -30.68 40.30 -2.41
CA THR A 155 -31.39 40.87 -3.56
C THR A 155 -30.39 41.10 -4.69
N ARG A 156 -30.13 40.10 -5.54
CA ARG A 156 -29.78 40.21 -6.98
C ARG A 156 -29.14 38.91 -7.51
N GLY A 157 -29.70 38.40 -8.60
CA GLY A 157 -29.02 37.50 -9.54
C GLY A 157 -29.54 36.05 -9.57
N GLN A 158 -30.29 35.70 -10.62
CA GLN A 158 -30.75 34.34 -10.92
C GLN A 158 -29.63 33.49 -11.55
N PRO A 159 -29.54 32.17 -11.28
CA PRO A 159 -28.76 31.24 -12.09
C PRO A 159 -29.64 30.39 -13.02
N SER A 160 -29.19 30.27 -14.27
CA SER A 160 -29.75 29.42 -15.32
C SER A 160 -29.26 27.96 -15.20
N VAL A 161 -30.17 27.02 -15.49
CA VAL A 161 -30.00 25.58 -15.39
C VAL A 161 -29.37 25.01 -16.67
N PHE A 162 -28.21 24.36 -16.58
CA PHE A 162 -27.65 23.53 -17.65
C PHE A 162 -28.00 22.05 -17.39
N GLN A 163 -28.91 21.51 -18.19
CA GLN A 163 -29.10 20.06 -18.36
C GLN A 163 -28.28 19.61 -19.57
N ASN A 164 -27.26 18.77 -19.38
CA ASN A 164 -26.64 18.03 -20.48
C ASN A 164 -26.96 16.54 -20.34
N LYS A 165 -27.78 16.05 -21.27
CA LYS A 165 -28.02 14.63 -21.54
C LYS A 165 -26.75 14.04 -22.17
N ILE A 166 -26.18 13.00 -21.55
CA ILE A 166 -25.12 12.20 -22.18
C ILE A 166 -25.79 11.00 -22.88
N SER A 167 -25.68 10.96 -24.19
CA SER A 167 -26.09 9.84 -25.05
C SER A 167 -24.88 8.96 -25.34
N ILE A 168 -24.96 7.66 -25.05
CA ILE A 168 -23.90 6.68 -25.34
C ILE A 168 -24.15 6.08 -26.74
N PRO A 169 -23.21 6.15 -27.70
CA PRO A 169 -23.40 5.52 -29.01
C PRO A 169 -23.30 3.99 -28.90
N GLN A 170 -24.28 3.30 -29.46
CA GLN A 170 -24.25 1.85 -29.64
C GLN A 170 -23.27 1.46 -30.76
N SER A 171 -22.57 0.35 -30.53
CA SER A 171 -21.64 -0.38 -31.43
C SER A 171 -20.20 0.17 -31.54
N CYS A 172 -19.30 -0.42 -30.75
CA CYS A 172 -17.88 -0.44 -31.08
C CYS A 172 -17.48 -1.87 -31.45
N ASN A 173 -17.37 -2.12 -32.75
CA ASN A 173 -16.71 -3.31 -33.30
C ASN A 173 -15.23 -3.26 -32.92
N VAL A 174 -14.83 -3.98 -31.87
CA VAL A 174 -13.42 -4.11 -31.49
C VAL A 174 -12.76 -5.10 -32.44
N GLN A 175 -12.39 -4.64 -33.63
CA GLN A 175 -11.30 -5.26 -34.37
C GLN A 175 -10.04 -5.14 -33.52
N LYS A 176 -9.39 -6.26 -33.22
CA LYS A 176 -8.06 -6.34 -32.61
C LYS A 176 -7.03 -5.64 -33.51
N ARG A 177 -6.98 -4.30 -33.47
CA ARG A 177 -5.77 -3.56 -33.83
C ARG A 177 -4.85 -3.69 -32.63
N MET A 178 -3.72 -4.37 -32.79
CA MET A 178 -2.61 -4.24 -31.85
C MET A 178 -2.19 -2.78 -31.91
N ILE A 179 -2.62 -2.01 -30.91
CA ILE A 179 -2.32 -0.59 -30.80
C ILE A 179 -0.83 -0.49 -30.44
N ALA A 180 0.02 -0.35 -31.46
CA ALA A 180 1.41 0.10 -31.34
C ALA A 180 1.46 1.63 -31.11
N VAL A 181 0.54 2.17 -30.32
CA VAL A 181 0.52 3.61 -30.00
C VAL A 181 1.45 3.80 -28.82
N GLN A 182 2.45 4.66 -29.00
CA GLN A 182 3.37 5.02 -27.93
C GLN A 182 2.60 5.66 -26.78
N PRO A 183 2.94 5.39 -25.50
CA PRO A 183 2.20 5.93 -24.35
C PRO A 183 2.02 7.47 -24.38
N ASN A 184 2.98 8.18 -24.96
CA ASN A 184 2.91 9.64 -25.11
C ASN A 184 1.86 10.09 -26.13
N GLU A 185 1.62 9.32 -27.19
CA GLU A 185 0.55 9.60 -28.14
C GLU A 185 -0.83 9.32 -27.53
N LEU A 186 -0.94 8.27 -26.72
CA LEU A 186 -2.16 7.98 -25.98
C LEU A 186 -2.50 9.12 -25.00
N ARG A 187 -1.51 9.68 -24.30
CA ARG A 187 -1.73 10.83 -23.41
C ARG A 187 -2.22 12.07 -24.15
N LYS A 188 -1.79 12.30 -25.39
CA LYS A 188 -2.30 13.42 -26.22
C LYS A 188 -3.80 13.27 -26.55
N SER A 189 -4.30 12.04 -26.57
CA SER A 189 -5.73 11.77 -26.81
C SER A 189 -6.61 11.91 -25.56
N TRP A 190 -6.01 12.06 -24.37
CA TRP A 190 -6.77 12.26 -23.15
C TRP A 190 -7.38 13.67 -23.10
N PRO A 191 -8.64 13.80 -22.66
CA PRO A 191 -9.24 15.11 -22.47
C PRO A 191 -8.45 15.88 -21.41
N ALA A 192 -8.26 17.18 -21.67
CA ALA A 192 -7.68 18.07 -20.68
C ALA A 192 -8.53 18.04 -19.39
N PRO A 193 -7.90 18.03 -18.21
CA PRO A 193 -8.63 18.01 -16.95
C PRO A 193 -9.51 19.27 -16.84
N ALA A 194 -10.76 19.09 -16.39
CA ALA A 194 -11.70 20.19 -16.18
C ALA A 194 -11.41 21.03 -14.92
N PHE A 195 -10.30 20.75 -14.23
CA PHE A 195 -9.89 21.38 -12.99
C PHE A 195 -8.41 21.79 -13.07
N ASN A 196 -8.01 22.72 -12.19
CA ASN A 196 -6.63 23.16 -12.10
C ASN A 196 -5.76 22.08 -11.44
N LEU A 197 -4.80 21.53 -12.19
CA LEU A 197 -3.91 20.46 -11.74
C LEU A 197 -3.00 20.89 -10.58
N ASP A 198 -2.49 22.12 -10.60
CA ASP A 198 -1.60 22.62 -9.55
C ASP A 198 -2.34 22.70 -8.23
N LYS A 199 -3.57 23.24 -8.24
CA LYS A 199 -4.43 23.30 -7.04
C LYS A 199 -4.81 21.92 -6.52
N MET A 200 -5.08 20.96 -7.42
CA MET A 200 -5.37 19.58 -7.00
C MET A 200 -4.12 18.93 -6.40
N THR A 201 -2.95 19.16 -6.98
CA THR A 201 -1.68 18.63 -6.48
C THR A 201 -1.37 19.22 -5.10
N GLU A 202 -1.52 20.53 -4.92
CA GLU A 202 -1.37 21.21 -3.64
C GLU A 202 -2.32 20.64 -2.59
N LEU A 203 -3.59 20.40 -2.95
CA LEU A 203 -4.57 19.79 -2.06
C LEU A 203 -4.20 18.36 -1.64
N LEU A 204 -3.70 17.53 -2.57
CA LEU A 204 -3.34 16.13 -2.29
C LEU A 204 -2.02 16.02 -1.51
N ASP A 205 -1.06 16.89 -1.81
CA ASP A 205 0.26 16.90 -1.18
C ASP A 205 0.24 17.37 0.27
N HIS A 206 -0.76 18.19 0.63
CA HIS A 206 -1.10 18.69 1.97
C HIS A 206 0.00 19.38 2.81
N ASP A 207 1.29 19.21 2.48
CA ASP A 207 2.45 19.80 3.13
C ASP A 207 3.66 19.87 2.19
N ASN A 208 4.74 20.53 2.63
CA ASN A 208 6.08 20.52 2.03
C ASN A 208 6.11 20.66 0.49
N HIS A 209 5.19 21.43 -0.09
CA HIS A 209 4.93 21.43 -1.54
C HIS A 209 6.16 21.67 -2.40
N GLU A 210 7.02 22.62 -2.00
CA GLU A 210 8.25 22.92 -2.75
C GLU A 210 9.25 21.76 -2.69
N MET A 211 9.45 21.16 -1.51
CA MET A 211 10.30 19.97 -1.37
C MET A 211 9.73 18.80 -2.18
N ARG A 212 8.42 18.51 -2.06
CA ARG A 212 7.75 17.43 -2.82
C ARG A 212 7.90 17.64 -4.33
N LYS A 213 7.77 18.88 -4.81
CA LYS A 213 7.97 19.25 -6.22
C LYS A 213 9.42 19.00 -6.67
N GLN A 214 10.40 19.45 -5.90
CA GLN A 214 11.82 19.25 -6.19
C GLN A 214 12.18 17.76 -6.18
N PHE A 215 11.68 17.01 -5.20
CA PHE A 215 11.91 15.57 -5.10
C PHE A 215 11.33 14.83 -6.30
N ARG A 216 10.10 15.16 -6.74
CA ARG A 216 9.51 14.57 -7.97
C ARG A 216 10.33 14.83 -9.23
N GLN A 217 10.92 16.02 -9.34
CA GLN A 217 11.85 16.30 -10.43
C GLN A 217 13.11 15.44 -10.30
N PHE A 218 13.63 15.32 -9.08
CA PHE A 218 14.81 14.50 -8.76
C PHE A 218 14.62 13.00 -9.05
N VAL A 219 13.40 12.46 -8.99
CA VAL A 219 13.12 11.07 -9.42
C VAL A 219 13.47 10.81 -10.89
N SER A 220 13.68 11.86 -11.69
CA SER A 220 14.17 11.71 -13.07
C SER A 220 15.66 11.35 -13.15
N ASP A 221 16.41 11.34 -12.04
CA ASP A 221 17.80 10.86 -12.01
C ASP A 221 17.84 9.40 -12.50
N PRO A 222 18.74 9.03 -13.44
CA PRO A 222 18.86 7.68 -13.97
C PRO A 222 18.96 6.58 -12.91
N ILE A 223 19.54 6.85 -11.73
CA ILE A 223 19.65 5.86 -10.65
C ILE A 223 18.28 5.49 -10.06
N MET A 224 17.30 6.39 -10.13
CA MET A 224 15.95 6.20 -9.60
C MET A 224 15.05 5.38 -10.53
N ILE A 225 15.48 5.16 -11.78
CA ILE A 225 14.74 4.32 -12.73
C ILE A 225 14.68 2.89 -12.20
N PRO A 226 13.48 2.29 -12.05
CA PRO A 226 13.34 0.91 -11.59
C PRO A 226 14.09 -0.07 -12.50
N LYS A 227 14.92 -0.93 -11.90
CA LYS A 227 15.62 -2.02 -12.58
C LYS A 227 15.01 -3.34 -12.11
N TYR A 228 14.55 -4.15 -13.06
CA TYR A 228 13.95 -5.45 -12.79
C TYR A 228 14.91 -6.57 -13.19
N ASN A 229 14.75 -7.75 -12.57
CA ASN A 229 15.53 -8.95 -12.88
C ASN A 229 17.05 -8.78 -12.67
N ILE A 230 17.43 -8.02 -11.66
CA ILE A 230 18.81 -7.87 -11.17
C ILE A 230 19.08 -8.86 -10.03
N SER A 231 20.35 -9.11 -9.73
CA SER A 231 20.73 -9.94 -8.59
C SER A 231 20.40 -9.24 -7.26
N LEU A 232 20.27 -10.01 -6.19
CA LEU A 232 20.05 -9.48 -4.84
C LEU A 232 21.18 -8.54 -4.39
N ALA A 233 22.43 -8.81 -4.80
CA ALA A 233 23.57 -7.96 -4.49
C ALA A 233 23.42 -6.59 -5.17
N GLU A 234 23.07 -6.58 -6.45
CA GLU A 234 22.82 -5.35 -7.21
C GLU A 234 21.60 -4.58 -6.66
N GLU A 235 20.52 -5.27 -6.28
CA GLU A 235 19.33 -4.64 -5.70
C GLU A 235 19.68 -3.86 -4.42
N ARG A 236 20.49 -4.46 -3.55
CA ARG A 236 20.96 -3.83 -2.30
C ARG A 236 21.86 -2.63 -2.55
N GLU A 237 22.78 -2.76 -3.50
CA GLU A 237 23.71 -1.70 -3.88
C GLU A 237 22.96 -0.50 -4.48
N VAL A 238 22.03 -0.76 -5.41
CA VAL A 238 21.19 0.28 -6.00
C VAL A 238 20.36 0.99 -4.93
N ALA A 239 19.76 0.26 -3.99
CA ALA A 239 18.99 0.87 -2.91
C ALA A 239 19.86 1.79 -2.02
N LEU A 240 21.11 1.40 -1.73
CA LEU A 240 22.06 2.23 -0.98
C LEU A 240 22.47 3.48 -1.77
N GLN A 241 22.80 3.33 -3.06
CA GLN A 241 23.15 4.46 -3.92
C GLN A 241 22.01 5.47 -4.05
N ARG A 242 20.77 5.00 -4.19
CA ARG A 242 19.58 5.87 -4.21
C ARG A 242 19.42 6.65 -2.91
N LEU A 243 19.55 5.98 -1.77
CA LEU A 243 19.49 6.64 -0.46
C LEU A 243 20.58 7.71 -0.34
N LYS A 244 21.82 7.37 -0.71
CA LYS A 244 22.92 8.33 -0.70
C LYS A 244 22.62 9.56 -1.55
N ARG A 245 22.05 9.38 -2.74
CA ARG A 245 21.69 10.51 -3.62
C ARG A 245 20.59 11.38 -3.01
N ILE A 246 19.63 10.80 -2.28
CA ILE A 246 18.59 11.56 -1.56
C ILE A 246 19.22 12.37 -0.41
N CYS A 247 20.13 11.76 0.35
CA CYS A 247 20.89 12.41 1.42
C CYS A 247 21.75 13.56 0.89
N ASP A 248 22.53 13.33 -0.17
CA ASP A 248 23.37 14.33 -0.83
C ASP A 248 22.56 15.54 -1.33
N ALA A 249 21.31 15.31 -1.74
CA ALA A 249 20.39 16.35 -2.18
C ALA A 249 19.72 17.13 -1.04
N GLY A 250 19.87 16.69 0.23
CA GLY A 250 19.35 17.40 1.40
C GLY A 250 17.82 17.43 1.50
N PHE A 251 17.13 16.39 0.99
CA PHE A 251 15.67 16.33 1.04
C PHE A 251 15.12 16.17 2.46
N LEU A 252 15.92 15.61 3.37
CA LEU A 252 15.61 15.40 4.77
C LEU A 252 16.85 15.58 5.64
N SER A 253 16.62 15.93 6.90
CA SER A 253 17.61 15.96 7.98
C SER A 253 17.03 15.28 9.21
N VAL A 254 17.86 14.67 10.04
CA VAL A 254 17.47 14.21 11.38
C VAL A 254 16.88 15.36 12.20
N LEU A 255 17.35 16.59 12.00
CA LEU A 255 16.79 17.75 12.71
C LEU A 255 15.33 18.04 12.35
N ASP A 256 14.84 17.57 11.19
CA ASP A 256 13.44 17.72 10.79
C ASP A 256 12.48 17.04 11.79
N PHE A 257 12.92 16.05 12.59
CA PHE A 257 12.09 15.50 13.67
C PHE A 257 11.66 16.56 14.70
N ASN A 258 12.41 17.65 14.84
CA ASN A 258 12.05 18.79 15.67
C ASN A 258 11.55 19.96 14.82
N ASP A 259 12.26 20.28 13.74
CA ASP A 259 12.08 21.55 13.01
C ASP A 259 10.89 21.49 12.04
N ASN A 260 10.68 20.36 11.37
CA ASN A 260 9.58 20.13 10.45
C ASN A 260 9.27 18.63 10.29
N PRO A 261 8.51 18.03 11.24
CA PRO A 261 8.28 16.58 11.24
C PRO A 261 7.57 16.08 9.97
N LEU A 262 6.74 16.91 9.35
CA LEU A 262 6.04 16.58 8.11
C LEU A 262 7.00 16.35 6.94
N ARG A 263 8.19 16.98 6.96
CA ARG A 263 9.21 16.78 5.93
C ARG A 263 9.77 15.35 5.94
N ILE A 264 9.92 14.75 7.12
CA ILE A 264 10.32 13.34 7.25
C ILE A 264 9.28 12.43 6.58
N PHE A 265 7.99 12.65 6.86
CA PHE A 265 6.91 11.86 6.27
C PHE A 265 6.84 12.03 4.75
N ALA A 266 6.89 13.28 4.27
CA ALA A 266 6.87 13.59 2.84
C ALA A 266 8.05 12.95 2.08
N ALA A 267 9.27 13.00 2.65
CA ALA A 267 10.43 12.35 2.07
C ALA A 267 10.25 10.81 2.02
N HIS A 268 9.72 10.20 3.08
CA HIS A 268 9.45 8.76 3.13
C HIS A 268 8.39 8.31 2.14
N GLU A 269 7.28 9.05 2.02
CA GLU A 269 6.23 8.76 1.04
C GLU A 269 6.79 8.74 -0.38
N LEU A 270 7.56 9.78 -0.75
CA LEU A 270 8.12 9.90 -2.08
C LEU A 270 9.20 8.87 -2.36
N ALA A 271 10.05 8.56 -1.37
CA ALA A 271 11.05 7.50 -1.47
C ALA A 271 10.40 6.12 -1.67
N ALA A 272 9.33 5.82 -0.92
CA ALA A 272 8.66 4.52 -0.97
C ALA A 272 7.97 4.25 -2.32
N ILE A 273 7.52 5.29 -3.02
CA ILE A 273 6.97 5.19 -4.38
C ILE A 273 8.04 4.70 -5.38
N ILE A 274 9.30 5.04 -5.15
CA ILE A 274 10.42 4.71 -6.03
C ILE A 274 10.94 3.31 -5.73
N ASP A 275 11.27 3.06 -4.47
CA ASP A 275 11.94 1.84 -4.03
C ASP A 275 11.72 1.61 -2.52
N ALA A 276 10.96 0.55 -2.20
CA ALA A 276 10.67 0.17 -0.82
C ALA A 276 11.90 -0.27 -0.02
N ALA A 277 12.91 -0.88 -0.67
CA ALA A 277 14.13 -1.30 0.01
C ALA A 277 14.97 -0.09 0.41
N MET A 278 15.07 0.90 -0.48
CA MET A 278 15.70 2.18 -0.19
C MET A 278 14.95 2.94 0.92
N ALA A 279 13.63 3.02 0.85
CA ALA A 279 12.82 3.67 1.88
C ALA A 279 13.02 3.00 3.26
N THR A 280 13.12 1.68 3.30
CA THR A 280 13.42 0.94 4.54
C THR A 280 14.79 1.31 5.11
N LYS A 281 15.83 1.40 4.26
CA LYS A 281 17.16 1.85 4.68
C LYS A 281 17.12 3.28 5.23
N MET A 282 16.35 4.17 4.59
CA MET A 282 16.14 5.54 5.05
C MET A 282 15.50 5.57 6.44
N THR A 283 14.46 4.76 6.67
CA THR A 283 13.80 4.68 7.99
C THR A 283 14.74 4.17 9.08
N VAL A 284 15.56 3.16 8.80
CA VAL A 284 16.54 2.67 9.76
C VAL A 284 17.56 3.77 10.11
N GLN A 285 18.02 4.51 9.11
CA GLN A 285 19.01 5.57 9.31
C GLN A 285 18.43 6.77 10.06
N PHE A 286 17.33 7.35 9.58
CA PHE A 286 16.80 8.60 10.12
C PHE A 286 15.90 8.36 11.34
N ASN A 287 14.94 7.45 11.25
CA ASN A 287 13.94 7.29 12.31
C ASN A 287 14.47 6.47 13.49
N LEU A 288 15.17 5.37 13.22
CA LEU A 288 15.72 4.53 14.29
C LEU A 288 17.02 5.10 14.82
N PHE A 289 18.07 5.18 14.00
CA PHE A 289 19.37 5.65 14.48
C PHE A 289 19.35 7.16 14.78
N GLY A 290 19.04 7.98 13.79
CA GLY A 290 18.99 9.43 13.92
C GLY A 290 18.02 9.90 15.00
N GLY A 291 16.79 9.39 14.99
CA GLY A 291 15.75 9.72 15.97
C GLY A 291 16.16 9.32 17.40
N THR A 292 16.83 8.17 17.57
CA THR A 292 17.35 7.76 18.89
C THR A 292 18.47 8.68 19.36
N VAL A 293 19.45 8.98 18.50
CA VAL A 293 20.55 9.90 18.84
C VAL A 293 20.01 11.28 19.16
N LEU A 294 19.04 11.78 18.39
CA LEU A 294 18.44 13.09 18.63
C LEU A 294 17.65 13.14 19.94
N LYS A 295 16.91 12.07 20.27
CA LYS A 295 16.00 12.06 21.42
C LYS A 295 16.69 11.71 22.74
N LEU A 296 17.60 10.75 22.72
CA LEU A 296 18.28 10.21 23.91
C LEU A 296 19.72 10.70 24.04
N GLY A 297 20.29 11.26 22.97
CA GLY A 297 21.63 11.80 22.97
C GLY A 297 21.76 13.07 23.80
N THR A 298 23.01 13.43 24.03
CA THR A 298 23.40 14.69 24.66
C THR A 298 24.06 15.60 23.64
N GLU A 299 24.32 16.86 23.99
CA GLU A 299 24.97 17.83 23.10
C GLU A 299 26.28 17.31 22.48
N ARG A 300 27.07 16.54 23.23
CA ARG A 300 28.28 15.87 22.70
C ARG A 300 27.97 14.94 21.53
N HIS A 301 26.91 14.14 21.66
CA HIS A 301 26.47 13.21 20.62
C HIS A 301 25.92 13.98 19.42
N HIS A 302 25.12 15.02 19.68
CA HIS A 302 24.52 15.83 18.62
C HIS A 302 25.56 16.51 17.73
N LYS A 303 26.56 17.16 18.35
CA LYS A 303 27.66 17.83 17.66
C LYS A 303 28.51 16.88 16.80
N LYS A 304 28.63 15.62 17.24
CA LYS A 304 29.47 14.64 16.56
C LYS A 304 28.74 13.90 15.44
N LEU A 305 27.47 13.52 15.66
CA LEU A 305 26.81 12.50 14.84
C LEU A 305 25.73 13.03 13.90
N LEU A 306 24.98 14.08 14.26
CA LEU A 306 23.77 14.45 13.48
C LEU A 306 24.10 14.82 12.03
N LYS A 307 25.22 15.55 11.83
CA LYS A 307 25.66 15.91 10.48
C LYS A 307 26.04 14.68 9.65
N GLY A 308 26.77 13.73 10.24
CA GLY A 308 27.16 12.52 9.53
C GLY A 308 25.99 11.57 9.30
N ILE A 309 24.96 11.60 10.16
CA ILE A 309 23.74 10.81 9.94
C ILE A 309 23.01 11.30 8.68
N ASP A 310 22.91 12.62 8.50
CA ASP A 310 22.29 13.24 7.33
C ASP A 310 23.03 12.91 6.03
N THR A 311 24.36 12.90 6.06
CA THR A 311 25.21 12.64 4.88
C THR A 311 25.51 11.15 4.64
N LEU A 312 25.06 10.27 5.53
CA LEU A 312 25.48 8.85 5.61
C LEU A 312 26.98 8.65 5.86
N ASP A 313 27.69 9.64 6.41
CA ASP A 313 29.05 9.43 6.92
C ASP A 313 29.03 8.69 8.27
N ASP A 314 27.97 8.88 9.06
CA ASP A 314 27.71 8.15 10.29
C ASP A 314 26.47 7.25 10.09
N ILE A 315 26.68 5.97 9.80
CA ILE A 315 25.61 5.01 9.50
C ILE A 315 25.36 4.08 10.70
N GLY A 316 24.11 4.08 11.15
CA GLY A 316 23.43 2.95 11.76
C GLY A 316 23.80 2.52 13.19
N ILE A 317 22.85 1.79 13.76
CA ILE A 317 22.97 1.01 14.98
C ILE A 317 23.58 -0.34 14.63
N HIS A 318 24.68 -0.69 15.28
CA HIS A 318 25.20 -2.04 15.24
C HIS A 318 24.72 -2.81 16.45
N GLY A 319 24.22 -4.03 16.23
CA GLY A 319 24.00 -4.98 17.32
C GLY A 319 25.37 -5.38 17.87
N VAL A 320 25.65 -5.01 19.12
CA VAL A 320 26.87 -5.42 19.81
C VAL A 320 26.47 -6.22 21.04
N LEU A 321 26.96 -7.45 21.14
CA LEU A 321 26.80 -8.26 22.33
C LEU A 321 27.66 -7.70 23.45
N VAL A 322 27.06 -7.03 24.43
CA VAL A 322 27.77 -6.52 25.59
C VAL A 322 27.42 -7.36 26.81
N ARG A 323 28.42 -7.98 27.44
CA ARG A 323 28.22 -8.67 28.72
C ARG A 323 28.01 -7.63 29.81
N ILE A 324 26.82 -7.59 30.39
CA ILE A 324 26.44 -6.60 31.43
C ILE A 324 26.59 -7.12 32.86
N ARG A 325 26.61 -8.44 33.06
CA ARG A 325 26.82 -9.11 34.34
C ARG A 325 27.76 -10.30 34.20
N ASP A 326 28.50 -10.60 35.24
CA ASP A 326 29.28 -11.83 35.35
C ASP A 326 28.40 -13.04 35.71
N ASP A 327 29.01 -14.21 35.91
CA ASP A 327 28.31 -15.46 36.21
C ASP A 327 27.65 -15.46 37.60
N ASP A 328 28.11 -14.57 38.49
CA ASP A 328 27.54 -14.33 39.82
C ASP A 328 26.48 -13.20 39.82
N LEU A 329 26.05 -12.76 38.62
CA LEU A 329 25.10 -11.67 38.38
C LEU A 329 25.58 -10.29 38.87
N LYS A 330 26.86 -10.12 39.18
CA LYS A 330 27.42 -8.82 39.52
C LYS A 330 27.62 -8.00 38.25
N VAL A 331 27.34 -6.71 38.34
CA VAL A 331 27.45 -5.79 37.20
C VAL A 331 28.91 -5.68 36.76
N MET A 332 29.15 -5.80 35.44
CA MET A 332 30.49 -5.72 34.85
C MET A 332 31.11 -4.32 35.03
N PRO A 333 32.45 -4.19 35.12
CA PRO A 333 33.13 -2.90 35.17
C PRO A 333 32.74 -1.98 34.00
N GLY A 334 32.46 -0.71 34.30
CA GLY A 334 32.01 0.28 33.30
C GLY A 334 30.54 0.15 32.91
N VAL A 335 29.82 -0.87 33.37
CA VAL A 335 28.36 -0.98 33.18
C VAL A 335 27.65 -0.44 34.41
N ARG A 336 26.59 0.34 34.22
CA ARG A 336 25.67 0.74 35.28
C ARG A 336 24.25 0.36 34.87
N VAL A 337 23.54 -0.27 35.80
CA VAL A 337 22.16 -0.72 35.64
C VAL A 337 21.30 0.03 36.66
N GLU A 338 20.23 0.68 36.20
CA GLU A 338 19.31 1.44 37.06
C GLU A 338 17.88 0.98 36.79
N ASP A 339 17.18 0.50 37.81
CA ASP A 339 15.79 0.08 37.69
C ASP A 339 14.89 1.27 37.34
N MET A 340 13.92 1.06 36.44
CA MET A 340 13.02 2.12 35.99
C MET A 340 11.88 2.42 36.98
N GLY A 341 11.77 1.66 38.06
CA GLY A 341 10.81 1.82 39.12
C GLY A 341 9.40 1.37 38.75
N TYR A 342 8.44 1.99 39.42
CA TYR A 342 7.03 1.65 39.30
C TYR A 342 6.45 2.11 37.96
N LYS A 343 5.81 1.18 37.26
CA LYS A 343 5.17 1.34 35.96
C LYS A 343 3.65 1.31 36.11
N MET A 344 2.95 1.84 35.11
CA MET A 344 1.48 1.80 35.05
C MET A 344 0.91 0.36 35.10
N GLY A 345 1.67 -0.62 34.63
CA GLY A 345 1.35 -2.04 34.69
C GLY A 345 2.60 -2.90 34.48
N LEU A 346 2.46 -4.24 34.59
CA LEU A 346 3.56 -5.20 34.39
C LEU A 346 4.77 -4.97 35.32
N ASN A 347 4.52 -4.58 36.58
CA ASN A 347 5.58 -4.30 37.56
C ASN A 347 6.47 -5.51 37.93
N GLY A 348 6.11 -6.73 37.52
CA GLY A 348 6.97 -7.90 37.65
C GLY A 348 8.11 -7.97 36.63
N VAL A 349 8.15 -7.08 35.64
CA VAL A 349 9.24 -6.98 34.65
C VAL A 349 10.27 -5.94 35.11
N ASP A 350 11.52 -6.35 35.20
CA ASP A 350 12.69 -5.60 35.66
C ASP A 350 13.31 -4.71 34.56
N ASN A 351 12.48 -3.84 33.97
CA ASN A 351 12.95 -2.85 33.01
C ASN A 351 14.02 -1.95 33.65
N ALA A 352 15.18 -1.85 33.00
CA ALA A 352 16.31 -1.07 33.49
C ALA A 352 16.88 -0.13 32.43
N LYS A 353 17.44 0.98 32.88
CA LYS A 353 18.34 1.83 32.11
C LYS A 353 19.74 1.26 32.20
N LEU A 354 20.42 1.14 31.06
CA LEU A 354 21.80 0.71 30.97
C LEU A 354 22.68 1.88 30.57
N PHE A 355 23.82 2.01 31.26
CA PHE A 355 24.86 2.98 30.93
C PHE A 355 26.18 2.24 30.77
N PHE A 356 26.98 2.68 29.79
CA PHE A 356 28.29 2.12 29.50
C PHE A 356 29.32 3.23 29.56
N ASP A 357 30.33 3.09 30.41
CA ASP A 357 31.48 3.97 30.54
C ASP A 357 32.73 3.21 30.08
N ASN A 358 33.17 3.50 28.85
CA ASN A 358 34.38 2.94 28.23
C ASN A 358 34.47 1.39 28.26
N VAL A 359 33.33 0.71 28.18
CA VAL A 359 33.27 -0.76 28.11
C VAL A 359 33.87 -1.24 26.79
N ARG A 360 34.92 -2.06 26.88
CA ARG A 360 35.56 -2.68 25.71
C ARG A 360 34.86 -3.99 25.37
N VAL A 361 34.58 -4.17 24.09
CA VAL A 361 33.91 -5.37 23.56
C VAL A 361 34.75 -5.92 22.41
N PRO A 362 34.99 -7.24 22.34
CA PRO A 362 35.71 -7.84 21.22
C PRO A 362 34.98 -7.61 19.88
N LYS A 363 35.72 -7.59 18.76
CA LYS A 363 35.14 -7.31 17.43
C LYS A 363 34.10 -8.37 17.04
N GLU A 364 34.33 -9.62 17.42
CA GLU A 364 33.42 -10.75 17.21
C GLU A 364 32.05 -10.60 17.89
N ASN A 365 31.91 -9.68 18.84
CA ASN A 365 30.63 -9.36 19.47
C ASN A 365 29.77 -8.43 18.59
N LEU A 366 30.32 -7.91 17.49
CA LEU A 366 29.57 -7.22 16.46
C LEU A 366 28.70 -8.23 15.69
N LEU A 367 27.39 -8.07 15.74
CA LEU A 367 26.44 -8.89 14.98
C LEU A 367 26.43 -8.47 13.51
N ASN A 368 27.42 -8.96 12.76
CA ASN A 368 27.82 -8.42 11.46
C ASN A 368 27.32 -9.21 10.24
N LYS A 369 26.23 -9.99 10.37
CA LYS A 369 25.71 -10.85 9.27
C LYS A 369 25.38 -10.09 7.97
N TYR A 370 25.02 -8.81 8.06
CA TYR A 370 24.58 -8.00 6.92
C TYR A 370 25.37 -6.69 6.72
N SER A 371 26.20 -6.32 7.70
CA SER A 371 27.08 -5.14 7.70
C SER A 371 28.23 -5.40 8.66
N ASP A 372 29.44 -5.02 8.27
CA ASP A 372 30.67 -5.26 9.03
C ASP A 372 31.48 -3.96 9.14
N ILE A 373 32.50 -3.96 9.98
CA ILE A 373 33.47 -2.86 10.07
C ILE A 373 34.83 -3.45 9.70
N ASP A 374 35.52 -2.88 8.72
CA ASP A 374 36.85 -3.37 8.31
C ASP A 374 37.94 -3.05 9.34
N GLU A 375 39.20 -3.39 9.03
CA GLU A 375 40.33 -3.12 9.92
C GLU A 375 40.68 -1.63 10.00
N GLU A 376 40.26 -0.83 9.02
CA GLU A 376 40.46 0.62 8.98
C GLU A 376 39.34 1.38 9.70
N GLY A 377 38.31 0.67 10.18
CA GLY A 377 37.18 1.25 10.90
C GLY A 377 36.08 1.77 10.00
N THR A 378 36.09 1.41 8.72
CA THR A 378 35.07 1.80 7.75
C THR A 378 33.94 0.78 7.73
N SER A 379 32.70 1.27 7.79
CA SER A 379 31.51 0.42 7.68
C SER A 379 31.41 -0.14 6.27
N VAL A 380 31.43 -1.46 6.16
CA VAL A 380 31.32 -2.19 4.90
C VAL A 380 30.01 -2.97 4.90
N VAL A 381 29.23 -2.89 3.83
CA VAL A 381 28.10 -3.81 3.65
C VAL A 381 28.67 -5.16 3.21
N ALA A 382 29.07 -5.98 4.17
CA ALA A 382 29.68 -7.27 3.91
C ALA A 382 28.64 -8.27 3.40
N LEU A 383 28.62 -8.49 2.08
CA LEU A 383 28.13 -9.74 1.51
C LEU A 383 29.34 -10.51 0.99
N ARG A 384 29.96 -11.30 1.87
CA ARG A 384 30.81 -12.41 1.39
C ARG A 384 29.90 -13.39 0.66
N VAL A 385 29.85 -13.28 -0.67
CA VAL A 385 29.45 -14.39 -1.51
C VAL A 385 30.58 -15.41 -1.41
N SER A 386 30.45 -16.36 -0.49
CA SER A 386 31.30 -17.55 -0.51
C SER A 386 30.96 -18.31 -1.79
N VAL A 387 31.78 -18.11 -2.83
CA VAL A 387 31.91 -19.06 -3.92
C VAL A 387 32.41 -20.35 -3.27
N LEU A 388 31.54 -21.35 -3.20
CA LEU A 388 31.95 -22.70 -2.84
C LEU A 388 32.78 -23.21 -4.01
N ASP A 389 34.11 -23.16 -3.87
CA ASP A 389 35.00 -23.98 -4.67
C ASP A 389 34.88 -25.43 -4.19
N SER A 390 34.22 -26.26 -5.01
CA SER A 390 34.42 -27.71 -5.06
C SER A 390 34.02 -28.24 -6.42
#